data_AF-A0A9X1X963-F1
#
_entry.id   AF-A0A9X1X963-F1
#
_cell.length_a   1.000
_cell.length_b   1.000
_cell.length_c   1.000
_cell.angle_alpha   90.00
_cell.angle_beta   90.00
_cell.angle_gamma   90.00
#
_symmetry.space_group_name_H-M   'P 1'
#
loop_
_entity.id
_entity.type
_entity.pdbx_description
1 polymer ?
#
loop_
_entity_poly.entity_id
_entity_poly.type
_entity_poly.pdbx_seq_one_letter_code
_entity_poly.pdbx_strand_id
1 'polypeptide(L)'
;MANLESTDKAIQIISDSNQIISKLKHEKKSLDIEDLTITKDTLVIVSLNRNVFYPFGRLRLEKDFRNALPGFKLSNKYYHDKRFGDIKLKRMVNIKSYLTFYKDDETGYYEIVSGLLEGDNLHLTGIGNIGSTFSSVLKQWFISDVTRLLKGIKVIKVVSGVNGIIYYCFFNNNALESIKIQSDYIFK
;
A
#
# COMPACT_ATOMS: atom_id res chain seq x y z
N MET A 1 27.02 -28.78 -13.61
CA MET A 1 27.15 -28.55 -12.15
C MET A 1 26.56 -27.22 -11.66
N ALA A 2 26.52 -26.15 -12.46
CA ALA A 2 25.95 -24.85 -12.04
C ALA A 2 24.41 -24.80 -11.80
N ASN A 3 23.65 -25.84 -12.19
CA ASN A 3 22.18 -25.83 -12.14
C ASN A 3 21.58 -26.50 -10.88
N LEU A 4 22.38 -27.26 -10.14
CA LEU A 4 21.95 -27.92 -8.89
C LEU A 4 22.11 -26.97 -7.69
N GLU A 5 23.25 -26.27 -7.59
CA GLU A 5 23.49 -25.29 -6.52
C GLU A 5 22.52 -24.09 -6.53
N SER A 6 22.05 -23.68 -7.72
CA SER A 6 21.03 -22.62 -7.84
C SER A 6 19.66 -23.09 -7.39
N THR A 7 19.33 -24.36 -7.62
CA THR A 7 18.07 -24.98 -7.24
C THR A 7 18.01 -25.22 -5.74
N ASP A 8 19.09 -25.73 -5.12
CA ASP A 8 19.16 -25.96 -3.68
C ASP A 8 19.08 -24.65 -2.88
N LYS A 9 19.73 -23.58 -3.35
CA LYS A 9 19.61 -22.24 -2.75
C LYS A 9 18.18 -21.69 -2.84
N ALA A 10 17.50 -21.89 -3.98
CA ALA A 10 16.12 -21.44 -4.14
C ALA A 10 15.16 -22.20 -3.21
N ILE A 11 15.33 -23.52 -3.07
CA ILE A 11 14.54 -24.37 -2.17
C ILE A 11 14.73 -23.92 -0.71
N GLN A 12 15.98 -23.65 -0.29
CA GLN A 12 16.26 -23.18 1.06
C GLN A 12 15.60 -21.82 1.35
N ILE A 13 15.70 -20.86 0.43
CA ILE A 13 15.06 -19.53 0.58
C ILE A 13 13.54 -19.65 0.72
N ILE A 14 12.91 -20.54 -0.05
CA ILE A 14 11.46 -20.79 0.03
C ILE A 14 11.09 -21.43 1.37
N SER A 15 11.86 -22.42 1.82
CA SER A 15 11.66 -23.08 3.12
C SER A 15 11.75 -22.10 4.28
N ASP A 16 12.80 -21.26 4.29
CA ASP A 16 13.01 -20.24 5.33
C ASP A 16 11.86 -19.21 5.34
N SER A 17 11.43 -18.77 4.15
CA SER A 17 10.29 -17.85 4.00
C SER A 17 9.00 -18.46 4.56
N ASN A 18 8.72 -19.74 4.27
CA ASN A 18 7.53 -20.42 4.78
C ASN A 18 7.55 -20.55 6.32
N GLN A 19 8.71 -20.81 6.91
CA GLN A 19 8.85 -20.86 8.36
C GLN A 19 8.63 -19.49 9.02
N ILE A 20 9.16 -18.42 8.41
CA ILE A 20 8.92 -17.03 8.87
C ILE A 20 7.43 -16.71 8.78
N ILE A 21 6.79 -16.98 7.63
CA ILE A 21 5.36 -16.74 7.45
C ILE A 21 4.52 -17.49 8.48
N SER A 22 4.83 -18.75 8.78
CA SER A 22 4.12 -19.51 9.81
C SER A 22 4.18 -18.81 11.16
N LYS A 23 5.36 -18.28 11.56
CA LYS A 23 5.51 -17.52 12.81
C LYS A 23 4.70 -16.22 12.78
N LEU A 24 4.78 -15.47 11.69
CA LEU A 24 4.04 -14.21 11.54
C LEU A 24 2.52 -14.41 11.61
N LYS A 25 1.99 -15.54 11.11
CA LYS A 25 0.57 -15.86 11.20
C LYS A 25 0.06 -15.94 12.64
N HIS A 26 0.89 -16.39 13.59
CA HIS A 26 0.54 -16.41 15.02
C HIS A 26 0.61 -15.04 15.69
N GLU A 27 1.30 -14.07 15.07
CA GLU A 27 1.52 -12.74 15.61
C GLU A 27 0.58 -11.68 15.00
N LYS A 28 -0.34 -12.08 14.11
CA LYS A 28 -1.28 -11.15 13.45
C LYS A 28 -2.16 -10.44 14.50
N LYS A 29 -2.29 -9.13 14.36
CA LYS A 29 -3.09 -8.28 15.26
C LYS A 29 -4.59 -8.29 14.93
N SER A 30 -4.94 -8.51 13.66
CA SER A 30 -6.33 -8.55 13.20
C SER A 30 -6.59 -9.83 12.42
N LEU A 31 -7.83 -10.34 12.55
CA LEU A 31 -8.37 -11.37 11.67
C LEU A 31 -8.51 -10.86 10.23
N ASP A 32 -8.50 -9.54 10.02
CA ASP A 32 -8.57 -8.94 8.69
C ASP A 32 -7.30 -9.19 7.84
N ILE A 33 -6.24 -9.81 8.37
CA ILE A 33 -5.10 -10.24 7.56
C ILE A 33 -5.39 -11.64 7.03
N GLU A 34 -5.80 -11.72 5.77
CA GLU A 34 -6.12 -12.98 5.10
C GLU A 34 -4.85 -13.77 4.80
N ASP A 35 -3.87 -13.11 4.18
CA ASP A 35 -2.68 -13.79 3.70
C ASP A 35 -1.40 -13.00 3.96
N LEU A 36 -0.30 -13.74 4.10
CA LEU A 36 1.04 -13.24 4.29
C LEU A 36 1.99 -14.06 3.43
N THR A 37 2.74 -13.40 2.56
CA THR A 37 3.78 -14.05 1.75
C THR A 37 5.05 -13.21 1.74
N ILE A 38 6.20 -13.86 1.64
CA ILE A 38 7.48 -13.18 1.40
C ILE A 38 7.94 -13.56 0.01
N THR A 39 8.27 -12.57 -0.80
CA THR A 39 8.87 -12.75 -2.11
C THR A 39 10.08 -11.84 -2.22
N LYS A 40 11.28 -12.42 -2.28
CA LYS A 40 12.56 -11.68 -2.26
C LYS A 40 12.64 -10.75 -1.03
N ASP A 41 12.77 -9.44 -1.24
CA ASP A 41 12.86 -8.41 -0.22
C ASP A 41 11.52 -7.75 0.11
N THR A 42 10.41 -8.38 -0.29
CA THR A 42 9.05 -7.86 -0.12
C THR A 42 8.24 -8.76 0.80
N LEU A 43 7.70 -8.19 1.88
CA LEU A 43 6.62 -8.77 2.66
C LEU A 43 5.29 -8.33 2.05
N VAL A 44 4.45 -9.28 1.65
CA VAL A 44 3.10 -9.04 1.14
C VAL A 44 2.10 -9.32 2.25
N ILE A 45 1.21 -8.37 2.48
CA ILE A 45 0.10 -8.46 3.42
C ILE A 45 -1.19 -8.27 2.62
N VAL A 46 -2.05 -9.29 2.60
CA VAL A 46 -3.39 -9.18 2.02
C VAL A 46 -4.36 -8.95 3.16
N SER A 47 -5.15 -7.88 3.08
CA SER A 47 -6.07 -7.52 4.16
C SER A 47 -7.46 -7.12 3.66
N LEU A 48 -8.49 -7.53 4.41
CA LEU A 48 -9.89 -7.09 4.24
C LEU A 48 -10.22 -5.83 5.05
N ASN A 49 -9.24 -5.25 5.75
CA ASN A 49 -9.47 -4.07 6.58
C ASN A 49 -9.88 -2.88 5.69
N ARG A 50 -11.07 -2.32 5.94
CA ARG A 50 -11.61 -1.20 5.17
C ARG A 50 -10.71 0.04 5.16
N ASN A 51 -9.90 0.25 6.20
CA ASN A 51 -8.97 1.40 6.25
C ASN A 51 -7.84 1.27 5.22
N VAL A 52 -7.49 0.05 4.80
CA VAL A 52 -6.59 -0.15 3.66
C VAL A 52 -7.25 0.34 2.37
N PHE A 53 -8.57 0.23 2.25
CA PHE A 53 -9.28 0.70 1.08
C PHE A 53 -9.53 2.23 1.10
N TYR A 54 -9.92 2.77 2.26
CA TYR A 54 -10.16 4.21 2.45
C TYR A 54 -9.22 4.77 3.53
N PRO A 55 -7.90 4.89 3.26
CA PRO A 55 -6.91 5.30 4.27
C PRO A 55 -7.10 6.73 4.77
N PHE A 56 -7.80 7.56 3.99
CA PHE A 56 -8.17 8.94 4.29
C PHE A 56 -9.65 9.09 4.70
N GLY A 57 -10.32 7.97 4.96
CA GLY A 57 -11.78 7.93 5.10
C GLY A 57 -12.52 8.06 3.76
N ARG A 58 -13.85 8.09 3.84
CA ARG A 58 -14.73 8.18 2.67
C ARG A 58 -14.89 9.63 2.25
N LEU A 59 -14.23 10.00 1.17
CA LEU A 59 -14.29 11.33 0.59
C LEU A 59 -15.46 11.40 -0.41
N ARG A 60 -16.36 12.38 -0.30
CA ARG A 60 -17.53 12.52 -1.19
C ARG A 60 -17.59 13.89 -1.87
N LEU A 61 -17.09 14.92 -1.20
CA LEU A 61 -17.15 16.31 -1.60
C LEU A 61 -15.74 16.89 -1.70
N GLU A 62 -15.56 17.93 -2.52
CA GLU A 62 -14.25 18.58 -2.67
C GLU A 62 -13.68 19.11 -1.34
N LYS A 63 -14.56 19.52 -0.43
CA LYS A 63 -14.17 19.98 0.92
C LYS A 63 -13.51 18.88 1.75
N ASP A 64 -13.84 17.60 1.51
CA ASP A 64 -13.33 16.48 2.28
C ASP A 64 -11.83 16.28 2.02
N PHE A 65 -11.37 16.56 0.79
CA PHE A 65 -9.95 16.51 0.44
C PHE A 65 -9.10 17.50 1.22
N ARG A 66 -9.61 18.71 1.49
CA ARG A 66 -8.83 19.72 2.25
C ARG A 66 -8.55 19.27 3.68
N ASN A 67 -9.49 18.54 4.28
CA ASN A 67 -9.34 18.01 5.62
C ASN A 67 -8.44 16.78 5.64
N ALA A 68 -8.59 15.89 4.66
CA ALA A 68 -7.84 14.65 4.56
C ALA A 68 -6.39 14.84 4.10
N LEU A 69 -6.15 15.82 3.23
CA LEU A 69 -4.87 16.05 2.55
C LEU A 69 -4.46 17.52 2.68
N PRO A 70 -4.20 18.00 3.91
CA PRO A 70 -3.77 19.38 4.11
C PRO A 70 -2.47 19.67 3.35
N GLY A 71 -2.40 20.84 2.72
CA GLY A 71 -1.24 21.25 1.91
C GLY A 71 -1.24 20.76 0.45
N PHE A 72 -2.13 19.83 0.08
CA PHE A 72 -2.27 19.42 -1.31
C PHE A 72 -3.17 20.39 -2.08
N LYS A 73 -2.78 20.69 -3.32
CA LYS A 73 -3.58 21.47 -4.27
C LYS A 73 -4.45 20.54 -5.10
N LEU A 74 -5.74 20.86 -5.19
CA LEU A 74 -6.69 20.13 -6.03
C LEU A 74 -6.60 20.61 -7.48
N SER A 75 -6.57 19.66 -8.40
CA SER A 75 -6.64 19.87 -9.85
C SER A 75 -7.50 18.78 -10.50
N ASN A 76 -7.90 18.99 -11.75
CA ASN A 76 -8.59 17.96 -12.54
C ASN A 76 -7.60 17.36 -13.53
N LYS A 77 -7.73 16.05 -13.79
CA LYS A 77 -7.06 15.36 -14.89
C LYS A 77 -8.14 14.69 -15.74
N TYR A 78 -8.10 14.93 -17.04
CA TYR A 78 -9.07 14.37 -17.97
C TYR A 78 -8.42 13.22 -18.73
N TYR A 79 -9.18 12.14 -18.90
CA TYR A 79 -8.81 10.98 -19.68
C TYR A 79 -9.90 10.72 -20.70
N HIS A 80 -9.51 10.50 -21.94
CA HIS A 80 -10.46 10.18 -22.99
C HIS A 80 -10.47 8.66 -23.20
N ASP A 81 -11.50 7.99 -22.71
CA ASP A 81 -11.70 6.57 -22.99
C ASP A 81 -12.66 6.41 -24.17
N LYS A 82 -12.28 5.58 -25.15
CA LYS A 82 -13.07 5.36 -26.38
C LYS A 82 -14.50 4.83 -26.13
N ARG A 83 -14.73 4.16 -25.00
CA ARG A 83 -16.02 3.54 -24.64
C ARG A 83 -16.84 4.40 -23.69
N PHE A 84 -16.19 5.13 -22.80
CA PHE A 84 -16.87 5.89 -21.74
C PHE A 84 -16.79 7.42 -21.92
N GLY A 85 -16.10 7.88 -22.96
CA GLY A 85 -15.91 9.31 -23.22
C GLY A 85 -14.89 9.94 -22.26
N ASP A 86 -15.07 11.24 -22.00
CA ASP A 86 -14.16 12.00 -21.15
C ASP A 86 -14.42 11.70 -19.67
N ILE A 87 -13.48 11.01 -19.04
CA ILE A 87 -13.48 10.71 -17.61
C ILE A 87 -12.69 11.79 -16.88
N LYS A 88 -13.35 12.42 -15.90
CA LYS A 88 -12.75 13.44 -15.04
C LYS A 88 -12.24 12.83 -13.74
N LEU A 89 -10.93 12.82 -13.56
CA LEU A 89 -10.28 12.45 -12.31
C LEU A 89 -9.92 13.69 -11.49
N LYS A 90 -9.97 13.54 -10.16
CA LYS A 90 -9.45 14.54 -9.22
C LYS A 90 -8.02 14.21 -8.88
N ARG A 91 -7.13 15.20 -8.96
CA ARG A 91 -5.72 15.03 -8.65
C ARG A 91 -5.31 16.01 -7.55
N MET A 92 -4.89 15.46 -6.42
CA MET A 92 -4.29 16.18 -5.31
C MET A 92 -2.78 16.14 -5.49
N VAL A 93 -2.12 17.30 -5.49
CA VAL A 93 -0.66 17.39 -5.72
C VAL A 93 -0.01 18.29 -4.68
N ASN A 94 1.13 17.87 -4.17
CA ASN A 94 2.10 18.70 -3.45
C ASN A 94 3.47 18.58 -4.16
N ILE A 95 4.52 19.21 -3.63
CA ILE A 95 5.85 19.32 -4.24
C ILE A 95 6.42 17.96 -4.67
N LYS A 96 6.27 16.92 -3.84
CA LYS A 96 6.84 15.59 -4.09
C LYS A 96 5.80 14.47 -4.19
N SER A 97 4.54 14.78 -3.89
CA SER A 97 3.49 13.77 -3.80
C SER A 97 2.31 14.07 -4.70
N TYR A 98 1.64 13.02 -5.15
CA TYR A 98 0.35 13.15 -5.77
C TYR A 98 -0.57 11.96 -5.44
N LEU A 99 -1.86 12.22 -5.43
CA LEU A 99 -2.93 11.22 -5.38
C LEU A 99 -3.94 11.55 -6.47
N THR A 100 -4.38 10.52 -7.18
CA THR A 100 -5.42 10.62 -8.20
C THR A 100 -6.62 9.82 -7.75
N PHE A 101 -7.80 10.40 -7.92
CA PHE A 101 -9.06 9.85 -7.48
C PHE A 101 -10.07 9.84 -8.62
N TYR A 102 -10.83 8.76 -8.71
CA TYR A 102 -12.02 8.63 -9.54
C TYR A 102 -13.24 8.81 -8.63
N LYS A 103 -14.31 9.44 -9.14
CA LYS A 103 -15.57 9.50 -8.41
C LYS A 103 -16.44 8.36 -8.90
N ASP A 104 -16.68 7.41 -8.02
CA ASP A 104 -17.58 6.30 -8.30
C ASP A 104 -19.03 6.82 -8.29
N ASP A 105 -19.75 6.58 -9.39
CA ASP A 105 -21.10 7.14 -9.58
C ASP A 105 -22.17 6.36 -8.79
N GLU A 106 -21.92 5.09 -8.48
CA GLU A 106 -22.87 4.23 -7.73
C GLU A 106 -22.88 4.60 -6.24
N THR A 107 -21.69 4.73 -5.67
CA THR A 107 -21.49 5.02 -4.23
C THR A 107 -21.39 6.52 -3.96
N GLY A 108 -21.02 7.31 -4.97
CA GLY A 108 -20.74 8.73 -4.87
C GLY A 108 -19.41 9.08 -4.17
N TYR A 109 -18.61 8.08 -3.79
CA TYR A 109 -17.32 8.30 -3.11
C TYR A 109 -16.17 8.46 -4.11
N TYR A 110 -15.12 9.14 -3.65
CA TYR A 110 -13.87 9.20 -4.37
C TYR A 110 -12.98 8.02 -3.99
N GLU A 111 -12.54 7.29 -5.01
CA GLU A 111 -11.69 6.11 -4.89
C GLU A 111 -10.29 6.41 -5.41
N ILE A 112 -9.27 5.91 -4.72
CA ILE A 112 -7.88 6.16 -5.12
C ILE A 112 -7.56 5.32 -6.36
N VAL A 113 -7.16 5.99 -7.42
CA VAL A 113 -6.71 5.38 -8.68
C VAL A 113 -5.23 5.06 -8.61
N SER A 114 -4.44 6.05 -8.19
CA SER A 114 -2.99 5.93 -8.12
C SER A 114 -2.39 7.03 -7.27
N GLY A 115 -1.15 6.82 -6.81
CA GLY A 115 -0.43 7.85 -6.09
C GLY A 115 1.04 7.54 -5.88
N LEU A 116 1.77 8.59 -5.52
CA LEU A 116 3.12 8.54 -4.99
C LEU A 116 3.17 9.53 -3.84
N LEU A 117 3.61 9.07 -2.68
CA LEU A 117 3.77 9.89 -1.48
C LEU A 117 5.24 9.89 -1.08
N GLU A 118 5.84 11.07 -0.98
CA GLU A 118 7.25 11.29 -0.65
C GLU A 118 7.40 12.54 0.22
N GLY A 119 8.15 12.42 1.32
CA GLY A 119 8.49 13.54 2.22
C GLY A 119 7.33 14.21 2.97
N ASP A 120 6.08 13.83 2.73
CA ASP A 120 4.91 14.44 3.38
C ASP A 120 4.52 13.71 4.68
N ASN A 121 4.13 14.48 5.71
CA ASN A 121 3.58 13.98 6.97
C ASN A 121 2.11 13.50 6.82
N LEU A 122 1.82 12.72 5.79
CA LEU A 122 0.50 12.11 5.62
C LEU A 122 0.42 10.80 6.40
N HIS A 123 -0.64 10.67 7.20
CA HIS A 123 -0.99 9.42 7.86
C HIS A 123 -1.98 8.62 7.03
N LEU A 124 -1.55 7.45 6.59
CA LEU A 124 -2.43 6.47 5.95
C LEU A 124 -2.81 5.44 6.98
N THR A 125 -4.06 5.47 7.42
CA THR A 125 -4.57 4.54 8.44
C THR A 125 -4.40 3.11 7.97
N GLY A 126 -3.73 2.28 8.77
CA GLY A 126 -3.43 0.88 8.42
C GLY A 126 -2.20 0.70 7.52
N ILE A 127 -1.52 1.76 7.09
CA ILE A 127 -0.30 1.68 6.28
C ILE A 127 0.87 2.34 7.02
N GLY A 128 0.71 3.58 7.50
CA GLY A 128 1.74 4.36 8.19
C GLY A 128 2.05 5.70 7.55
N ASN A 129 3.11 6.34 8.04
CA ASN A 129 3.52 7.69 7.63
C ASN A 129 4.91 7.63 7.01
N ILE A 130 5.17 8.48 6.03
CA ILE A 130 6.54 8.73 5.60
C ILE A 130 7.39 9.15 6.81
N GLY A 131 8.63 8.63 6.87
CA GLY A 131 9.54 8.78 8.00
C GLY A 131 9.34 7.78 9.14
N SER A 132 8.23 7.02 9.16
CA SER A 132 8.02 5.97 10.18
C SER A 132 9.08 4.89 10.07
N THR A 133 9.52 4.36 11.21
CA THR A 133 10.45 3.24 11.19
C THR A 133 9.80 1.95 10.69
N PHE A 134 10.60 1.02 10.16
CA PHE A 134 10.11 -0.30 9.74
C PHE A 134 9.33 -1.02 10.85
N SER A 135 9.88 -0.99 12.08
CA SER A 135 9.19 -1.53 13.27
C SER A 135 7.84 -0.86 13.53
N SER A 136 7.77 0.47 13.44
CA SER A 136 6.54 1.23 13.67
C SER A 136 5.44 0.83 12.68
N VAL A 137 5.78 0.64 11.40
CA VAL A 137 4.83 0.18 10.38
C VAL A 137 4.36 -1.24 10.69
N LEU A 138 5.26 -2.15 11.06
CA LEU A 138 4.89 -3.54 11.39
C LEU A 138 3.95 -3.66 12.59
N LYS A 139 4.05 -2.76 13.59
CA LYS A 139 3.16 -2.73 14.76
C LYS A 139 1.68 -2.44 14.44
N GLN A 140 1.39 -1.98 13.21
CA GLN A 140 0.01 -1.86 12.74
C GLN A 140 -0.60 -3.23 12.42
N TRP A 141 0.24 -4.21 12.08
CA TRP A 141 -0.16 -5.52 11.56
C TRP A 141 0.07 -6.67 12.55
N PHE A 142 1.09 -6.55 13.41
CA PHE A 142 1.51 -7.60 14.32
C PHE A 142 1.45 -7.17 15.78
N ILE A 143 1.20 -8.13 16.68
CA ILE A 143 1.10 -7.94 18.13
C ILE A 143 2.49 -7.70 18.73
N SER A 144 3.47 -8.50 18.32
CA SER A 144 4.85 -8.41 18.80
C SER A 144 5.81 -7.77 17.78
N ASP A 145 7.02 -7.46 18.24
CA ASP A 145 8.09 -6.97 17.37
C ASP A 145 8.69 -8.12 16.54
N VAL A 146 8.22 -8.23 15.30
CA VAL A 146 8.66 -9.25 14.34
C VAL A 146 9.82 -8.81 13.45
N THR A 147 10.43 -7.63 13.68
CA THR A 147 11.49 -7.07 12.83
C THR A 147 12.68 -8.01 12.65
N ARG A 148 13.03 -8.78 13.68
CA ARG A 148 14.14 -9.76 13.63
C ARG A 148 13.89 -10.89 12.62
N LEU A 149 12.64 -11.25 12.39
CA LEU A 149 12.24 -12.28 11.42
C LEU A 149 12.27 -11.75 9.99
N LEU A 150 12.19 -10.43 9.81
CA LEU A 150 12.06 -9.74 8.53
C LEU A 150 13.34 -9.02 8.11
N LYS A 151 14.51 -9.52 8.55
CA LYS A 151 15.81 -8.98 8.14
C LYS A 151 15.95 -9.05 6.62
N GLY A 152 16.28 -7.93 6.00
CA GLY A 152 16.48 -7.82 4.55
C GLY A 152 15.21 -7.46 3.76
N ILE A 153 14.04 -7.40 4.41
CA ILE A 153 12.85 -6.84 3.78
C ILE A 153 13.02 -5.32 3.64
N LYS A 154 12.81 -4.85 2.41
CA LYS A 154 12.89 -3.43 2.03
C LYS A 154 11.54 -2.87 1.59
N VAL A 155 10.59 -3.74 1.29
CA VAL A 155 9.26 -3.35 0.82
C VAL A 155 8.20 -4.07 1.64
N ILE A 156 7.19 -3.33 2.09
CA ILE A 156 5.93 -3.90 2.53
C ILE A 156 4.89 -3.61 1.45
N LYS A 157 4.35 -4.66 0.85
CA LYS A 157 3.25 -4.58 -0.11
C LYS A 157 1.95 -4.88 0.63
N VAL A 158 1.06 -3.90 0.75
CA VAL A 158 -0.27 -4.10 1.31
C VAL A 158 -1.28 -4.17 0.18
N VAL A 159 -2.04 -5.26 0.11
CA VAL A 159 -3.09 -5.48 -0.88
C VAL A 159 -4.43 -5.45 -0.18
N SER A 160 -5.34 -4.59 -0.64
CA SER A 160 -6.75 -4.68 -0.26
C SER A 160 -7.38 -5.88 -0.94
N GLY A 161 -7.87 -6.84 -0.15
CA GLY A 161 -8.59 -8.00 -0.68
C GLY A 161 -10.00 -7.68 -1.19
N VAL A 162 -10.48 -6.44 -1.01
CA VAL A 162 -11.85 -6.05 -1.36
C VAL A 162 -11.92 -5.39 -2.74
N ASN A 163 -11.10 -4.37 -2.99
CA ASN A 163 -11.26 -3.44 -4.13
C ASN A 163 -9.93 -3.10 -4.83
N GLY A 164 -9.05 -4.09 -5.01
CA GLY A 164 -7.95 -4.01 -5.99
C GLY A 164 -6.85 -2.97 -5.73
N ILE A 165 -6.89 -2.22 -4.63
CA ILE A 165 -5.85 -1.24 -4.29
C ILE A 165 -4.64 -1.89 -3.63
N ILE A 166 -3.47 -1.42 -4.03
CA ILE A 166 -2.16 -1.93 -3.64
C ILE A 166 -1.28 -0.76 -3.22
N TYR A 167 -0.66 -0.90 -2.06
CA TYR A 167 0.32 0.01 -1.50
C TYR A 167 1.68 -0.67 -1.49
N TYR A 168 2.69 -0.01 -2.03
CA TYR A 168 4.09 -0.40 -1.91
C TYR A 168 4.79 0.60 -1.01
N CYS A 169 5.12 0.17 0.20
CA CYS A 169 5.83 0.95 1.20
C CYS A 169 7.33 0.67 1.08
N PHE A 170 8.11 1.62 0.59
CA PHE A 170 9.54 1.47 0.36
C PHE A 170 10.34 1.99 1.54
N PHE A 171 11.21 1.14 2.08
CA PHE A 171 12.04 1.46 3.23
C PHE A 171 13.50 1.65 2.83
N ASN A 172 14.10 2.71 3.36
CA ASN A 172 15.50 3.02 3.20
C ASN A 172 16.08 3.42 4.56
N ASN A 173 17.23 2.86 4.93
CA ASN A 173 17.88 3.09 6.23
C ASN A 173 16.90 3.00 7.42
N ASN A 174 16.04 1.97 7.43
CA ASN A 174 15.02 1.72 8.46
C ASN A 174 13.87 2.75 8.54
N ALA A 175 13.73 3.67 7.59
CA ALA A 175 12.64 4.64 7.51
C ALA A 175 11.79 4.42 6.25
N LEU A 176 10.48 4.59 6.37
CA LEU A 176 9.55 4.59 5.24
C LEU A 176 9.79 5.84 4.40
N GLU A 177 10.39 5.68 3.24
CA GLU A 177 10.82 6.79 2.37
C GLU A 177 9.69 7.23 1.44
N SER A 178 8.98 6.25 0.86
CA SER A 178 7.89 6.53 -0.07
C SER A 178 6.80 5.46 -0.03
N ILE A 179 5.60 5.86 -0.46
CA ILE A 179 4.48 4.95 -0.68
C ILE A 179 4.01 5.14 -2.12
N LYS A 180 4.06 4.07 -2.91
CA LYS A 180 3.42 4.02 -4.23
C LYS A 180 2.07 3.32 -4.12
N ILE A 181 1.05 3.92 -4.71
CA ILE A 181 -0.32 3.42 -4.69
C ILE A 181 -0.77 3.11 -6.11
N GLN A 182 -1.36 1.94 -6.29
CA GLN A 182 -1.91 1.48 -7.55
C GLN A 182 -3.26 0.80 -7.29
N SER A 183 -4.24 1.08 -8.11
CA SER A 183 -5.50 0.32 -8.15
C SER A 183 -5.60 -0.47 -9.46
N ASP A 184 -6.62 -1.29 -9.55
CA ASP A 184 -7.05 -2.00 -10.75
C ASP A 184 -7.89 -1.13 -11.71
N TYR A 185 -8.17 0.14 -11.36
CA TYR A 185 -8.77 1.09 -12.29
C TYR A 185 -7.86 1.32 -13.51
N ILE A 186 -8.38 0.99 -14.69
CA ILE A 186 -7.69 1.17 -15.96
C ILE A 186 -8.35 2.31 -16.73
N PHE A 187 -7.69 3.47 -16.76
CA PHE A 187 -8.04 4.58 -17.65
C PHE A 187 -6.99 4.63 -18.77
N LYS A 188 -7.40 4.32 -20.01
CA LYS A 188 -6.53 4.27 -21.20
C LYS A 188 -6.83 5.42 -22.14
#